data_AF-S3ZH28-F1
#
_entry.id   AF-S3ZH28-F1
#
_cell.length_a   1.000
_cell.length_b   1.000
_cell.length_c   1.000
_cell.angle_alpha   90.00
_cell.angle_beta   90.00
_cell.angle_gamma   90.00
#
_symmetry.space_group_name_H-M   'P 1'
#
loop_
_entity.id
_entity.type
_entity.pdbx_description
1 polymer ?
#
loop_
_entity_poly.entity_id
_entity_poly.type
_entity_poly.pdbx_seq_one_letter_code
_entity_poly.pdbx_strand_id
1 'polypeptide(L)'
;MGLFSRFERVTRPPDGIAPRTPDEVIEALLDLNCPEAPWTIRDGTPDEGADLVADWHCTDPVWRKYFHRVNEDSVLQTRMRLMPDECQVRCLDYQWQLGNSDGDIYTWGRGQFRWVSGSRVIERGPDGKRRIQKTDRYDTADLKNPLRDTVLDMGWSWRARFSKL
;
A
#
# COMPACT_ATOMS: atom_id res chain seq x y z
N MET A 1 -20.86 2.08 -11.07
CA MET A 1 -20.18 3.37 -10.87
C MET A 1 -18.82 3.05 -10.29
N GLY A 2 -17.71 2.94 -11.01
CA GLY A 2 -17.20 3.63 -12.19
C GLY A 2 -15.96 4.37 -11.70
N LEU A 3 -14.74 3.84 -11.92
CA LEU A 3 -13.42 4.54 -11.73
C LEU A 3 -12.18 3.66 -12.04
N PHE A 4 -12.27 2.67 -12.95
CA PHE A 4 -11.14 1.77 -13.27
C PHE A 4 -10.48 2.04 -14.63
N SER A 5 -10.44 3.30 -15.07
CA SER A 5 -9.82 3.68 -16.35
C SER A 5 -8.83 4.83 -16.16
N ARG A 6 -7.59 4.48 -15.80
CA ARG A 6 -6.32 5.20 -16.06
C ARG A 6 -5.28 4.76 -15.05
N PHE A 7 -4.49 3.76 -15.41
CA PHE A 7 -3.46 3.25 -14.53
C PHE A 7 -2.08 3.92 -14.74
N GLU A 8 -1.95 4.85 -15.69
CA GLU A 8 -0.85 5.83 -15.81
C GLU A 8 -1.25 7.24 -15.30
N ARG A 9 -2.23 7.33 -14.38
CA ARG A 9 -2.79 8.63 -13.97
C ARG A 9 -1.86 9.34 -13.00
N VAL A 10 -1.33 10.48 -13.43
CA VAL A 10 -0.97 11.55 -12.50
C VAL A 10 -2.28 12.04 -11.88
N THR A 11 -2.39 11.89 -10.57
CA THR A 11 -3.46 12.51 -9.77
C THR A 11 -2.89 13.81 -9.24
N ARG A 12 -3.56 14.92 -9.55
CA ARG A 12 -3.12 16.27 -9.17
C ARG A 12 -3.81 16.68 -7.87
N PRO A 13 -3.15 17.49 -7.03
CA PRO A 13 -3.77 18.05 -5.84
C PRO A 13 -4.97 18.93 -6.24
N PRO A 14 -5.94 19.13 -5.34
CA PRO A 14 -6.99 20.13 -5.50
C PRO A 14 -6.42 21.53 -5.80
N ASP A 15 -7.15 22.33 -6.56
CA ASP A 15 -6.77 23.72 -6.84
C ASP A 15 -6.71 24.53 -5.54
N GLY A 16 -5.71 25.42 -5.44
CA GLY A 16 -5.55 26.34 -4.30
C GLY A 16 -4.70 25.80 -3.14
N ILE A 17 -4.20 24.56 -3.22
CA ILE A 17 -3.22 24.04 -2.26
C ILE A 17 -1.80 24.36 -2.77
N ALA A 18 -1.06 25.16 -2.02
CA ALA A 18 0.35 25.44 -2.31
C ALA A 18 1.21 24.20 -1.99
N PRO A 19 2.15 23.79 -2.86
CA PRO A 19 3.04 22.68 -2.57
C PRO A 19 3.89 22.92 -1.33
N ARG A 20 3.87 21.96 -0.41
CA ARG A 20 4.72 21.90 0.78
C ARG A 20 6.17 21.53 0.44
N THR A 21 7.08 21.69 1.39
CA THR A 21 8.48 21.27 1.18
C THR A 21 8.56 19.73 1.10
N PRO A 22 9.61 19.16 0.48
CA PRO A 22 9.80 17.71 0.45
C PRO A 22 9.83 17.09 1.86
N ASP A 23 10.49 17.76 2.81
CA ASP A 23 10.61 17.29 4.20
C ASP A 23 9.23 17.25 4.89
N GLU A 24 8.40 18.28 4.71
CA GLU A 24 7.02 18.29 5.24
C GLU A 24 6.19 17.14 4.65
N VAL A 25 6.38 16.79 3.37
CA VAL A 25 5.69 15.65 2.74
C VAL A 25 6.17 14.32 3.31
N ILE A 26 7.48 14.17 3.54
CA ILE A 26 8.06 12.96 4.15
C ILE A 26 7.53 12.78 5.56
N GLU A 27 7.55 13.82 6.38
CA GLU A 27 7.01 13.80 7.75
C GLU A 27 5.53 13.39 7.75
N ALA A 28 4.70 14.02 6.90
CA ALA A 28 3.28 13.69 6.82
C ALA A 28 3.01 12.25 6.37
N LEU A 29 3.85 11.68 5.50
CA LEU A 29 3.75 10.28 5.10
C LEU A 29 4.19 9.34 6.22
N LEU A 30 5.23 9.68 6.98
CA LEU A 30 5.67 8.88 8.12
C LEU A 30 4.63 8.89 9.27
N ASP A 31 3.90 9.99 9.45
CA ASP A 31 2.82 10.14 10.44
C ASP A 31 1.60 9.24 10.16
N LEU A 32 1.49 8.66 8.95
CA LEU A 32 0.46 7.65 8.65
C LEU A 32 0.74 6.29 9.32
N ASN A 33 1.91 6.12 9.96
CA ASN A 33 2.18 4.94 10.75
C ASN A 33 1.28 4.87 11.98
N CYS A 34 0.63 3.72 12.16
CA CYS A 34 -0.19 3.45 13.33
C CYS A 34 0.03 2.00 13.78
N PRO A 35 0.12 1.72 15.10
CA PRO A 35 0.26 0.35 15.60
C PRO A 35 -0.89 -0.59 15.21
N GLU A 36 -2.05 -0.04 14.86
CA GLU A 36 -3.24 -0.81 14.43
C GLU A 36 -3.31 -1.02 12.91
N ALA A 37 -2.36 -0.49 12.16
CA ALA A 37 -2.30 -0.64 10.72
C ALA A 37 -1.46 -1.86 10.31
N PRO A 38 -1.89 -2.66 9.32
CA PRO A 38 -1.14 -3.80 8.81
C PRO A 38 -0.02 -3.39 7.83
N TRP A 39 0.58 -2.22 8.05
CA TRP A 39 1.69 -1.69 7.25
C TRP A 39 2.61 -0.82 8.10
N THR A 40 3.82 -0.58 7.58
CA THR A 40 4.73 0.43 8.12
C THR A 40 5.39 1.20 6.98
N ILE A 41 5.48 2.51 7.15
CA ILE A 41 6.16 3.44 6.25
C ILE A 41 7.50 3.78 6.90
N ARG A 42 8.58 3.61 6.15
CA ARG A 42 9.94 3.89 6.60
C ARG A 42 10.73 4.58 5.50
N ASP A 43 11.87 5.14 5.88
CA ASP A 43 12.88 5.57 4.92
C ASP A 43 13.29 4.40 4.01
N GLY A 44 13.39 4.71 2.72
CA GLY A 44 13.92 3.79 1.73
C GLY A 44 15.44 3.69 1.83
N THR A 45 15.98 2.52 1.49
CA THR A 45 17.43 2.35 1.41
C THR A 45 17.95 2.75 0.02
N PRO A 46 19.25 3.07 -0.13
CA PRO A 46 19.85 3.35 -1.43
C PRO A 46 19.61 2.25 -2.48
N ASP A 47 19.64 0.98 -2.05
CA ASP A 47 19.39 -0.17 -2.92
C ASP A 47 17.93 -0.27 -3.39
N GLU A 48 17.01 0.30 -2.63
CA GLU A 48 15.59 0.31 -2.97
C GLU A 48 15.23 1.37 -4.02
N GLY A 49 16.09 2.38 -4.18
CA GLY A 49 15.93 3.47 -5.13
C GLY A 49 14.70 4.34 -4.86
N ALA A 50 14.29 4.41 -3.60
CA ALA A 50 13.10 5.09 -3.11
C ALA A 50 13.47 5.95 -1.90
N ASP A 51 12.78 7.08 -1.74
CA ASP A 51 12.94 7.92 -0.55
C ASP A 51 12.15 7.32 0.63
N LEU A 52 10.98 6.73 0.34
CA LEU A 52 10.14 6.05 1.32
C LEU A 52 9.67 4.70 0.81
N VAL A 53 9.51 3.75 1.73
CA VAL A 53 8.94 2.43 1.45
C VAL A 53 7.82 2.16 2.44
N ALA A 54 6.63 1.90 1.92
CA ALA A 54 5.51 1.40 2.68
C ALA A 54 5.44 -0.13 2.54
N ASP A 55 5.75 -0.84 3.61
CA ASP A 55 5.77 -2.29 3.67
C ASP A 55 4.46 -2.82 4.26
N TRP A 56 3.86 -3.81 3.60
CA TRP A 56 2.71 -4.54 4.13
C TRP A 56 3.20 -5.69 5.00
N HIS A 57 2.64 -5.81 6.20
CA HIS A 57 2.96 -6.86 7.17
C HIS A 57 2.31 -8.21 6.81
N CYS A 58 2.43 -8.63 5.55
CA CYS A 58 1.88 -9.89 5.04
C CYS A 58 2.51 -11.12 5.72
N THR A 59 3.78 -11.03 6.11
CA THR A 59 4.55 -12.11 6.75
C THR A 59 4.49 -12.05 8.28
N ASP A 60 4.06 -10.93 8.87
CA ASP A 60 3.97 -10.77 10.33
C ASP A 60 2.87 -11.68 10.89
N PRO A 61 3.15 -12.55 11.87
CA PRO A 61 2.16 -13.46 12.45
C PRO A 61 0.89 -12.77 12.99
N VAL A 62 1.02 -11.53 13.51
CA VAL A 62 -0.11 -10.74 14.04
C VAL A 62 -1.10 -10.39 12.93
N TRP A 63 -0.59 -10.04 11.76
CA TRP A 63 -1.38 -9.57 10.63
C TRP A 63 -1.65 -10.64 9.57
N ARG A 64 -0.82 -11.70 9.50
CA ARG A 64 -0.90 -12.82 8.54
C ARG A 64 -2.27 -13.47 8.47
N LYS A 65 -2.97 -13.56 9.61
CA LYS A 65 -4.34 -14.08 9.70
C LYS A 65 -5.35 -13.33 8.82
N TYR A 66 -5.02 -12.14 8.33
CA TYR A 66 -5.88 -11.34 7.47
C TYR A 66 -5.55 -11.50 5.97
N PHE A 67 -4.41 -12.11 5.65
CA PHE A 67 -3.87 -12.24 4.29
C PHE A 67 -4.14 -13.60 3.62
N HIS A 68 -5.34 -14.17 3.78
CA HIS A 68 -5.73 -15.52 3.33
C HIS A 68 -5.53 -15.91 1.85
N ARG A 69 -5.24 -14.94 0.97
CA ARG A 69 -5.03 -15.15 -0.47
C ARG A 69 -3.65 -14.74 -0.94
N VAL A 70 -2.81 -14.25 -0.04
CA VAL A 70 -1.39 -14.05 -0.30
C VAL A 70 -0.75 -15.42 -0.05
N ASN A 71 0.12 -15.90 -0.94
CA ASN A 71 0.97 -17.03 -0.59
C ASN A 71 1.68 -16.65 0.71
N GLU A 72 1.72 -17.56 1.67
CA GLU A 72 2.11 -17.34 3.07
C GLU A 72 3.41 -16.54 3.29
N ASP A 73 4.23 -16.45 2.24
CA ASP A 73 5.55 -15.83 2.20
C ASP A 73 5.64 -14.63 1.25
N SER A 74 4.52 -14.04 0.81
CA SER A 74 4.60 -12.89 -0.09
C SER A 74 4.81 -11.57 0.65
N VAL A 75 5.79 -10.81 0.22
CA VAL A 75 6.04 -9.42 0.61
C VAL A 75 5.38 -8.49 -0.40
N LEU A 76 4.71 -7.45 0.08
CA LEU A 76 4.18 -6.37 -0.74
C LEU A 76 4.75 -5.04 -0.24
N GLN A 77 5.41 -4.31 -1.12
CA GLN A 77 5.92 -2.98 -0.83
C GLN A 77 5.38 -1.96 -1.83
N THR A 78 5.07 -0.76 -1.36
CA THR A 78 4.87 0.43 -2.19
C THR A 78 6.07 1.33 -1.99
N ARG A 79 6.93 1.42 -3.01
CA ARG A 79 8.11 2.28 -2.99
C ARG A 79 7.76 3.64 -3.55
N MET A 80 8.21 4.70 -2.90
CA MET A 80 7.87 6.08 -3.19
C MET A 80 9.12 6.91 -3.39
N ARG A 81 9.12 7.74 -4.43
CA ARG A 81 10.19 8.68 -4.74
C ARG A 81 9.62 10.07 -4.94
N LEU A 82 10.14 11.03 -4.18
CA LEU A 82 9.81 12.44 -4.28
C LEU A 82 10.59 13.05 -5.45
N MET A 83 9.89 13.88 -6.22
CA MET A 83 10.43 14.68 -7.32
C MET A 83 10.16 16.15 -6.98
N PRO A 84 11.05 16.82 -6.22
CA PRO A 84 10.84 18.19 -5.75
C PRO A 84 10.59 19.19 -6.89
N ASP A 85 11.35 19.08 -7.99
CA ASP A 85 11.22 19.95 -9.16
C ASP A 85 9.83 19.88 -9.82
N GLU A 86 9.16 18.74 -9.70
CA GLU A 86 7.82 18.49 -10.26
C GLU A 86 6.71 18.61 -9.21
N CYS A 87 7.05 18.79 -7.92
CA CYS A 87 6.14 18.63 -6.78
C CYS A 87 5.31 17.35 -6.93
N GLN A 88 5.98 16.23 -7.19
CA GLN A 88 5.35 14.95 -7.52
C GLN A 88 5.96 13.80 -6.72
N VAL A 89 5.13 12.91 -6.22
CA VAL A 89 5.53 11.61 -5.69
C VAL A 89 5.26 10.55 -6.74
N ARG A 90 6.30 9.80 -7.12
CA ARG A 90 6.19 8.62 -7.97
C ARG A 90 6.15 7.39 -7.09
N CYS A 91 5.25 6.47 -7.38
CA CYS A 91 5.15 5.21 -6.65
C CYS A 91 5.24 4.01 -7.58
N LEU A 92 5.81 2.92 -7.07
CA LEU A 92 5.89 1.65 -7.77
C LEU A 92 5.71 0.53 -6.74
N ASP A 93 4.82 -0.41 -7.03
CA ASP A 93 4.66 -1.55 -6.15
C ASP A 93 5.60 -2.67 -6.53
N TYR A 94 6.06 -3.36 -5.50
CA TYR A 94 6.90 -4.53 -5.57
C TYR A 94 6.19 -5.65 -4.83
N GLN A 95 6.19 -6.81 -5.44
CA GLN A 95 5.71 -8.02 -4.81
C GLN A 95 6.73 -9.12 -5.04
N TRP A 96 7.06 -9.86 -3.99
CA TRP A 96 7.84 -11.08 -4.17
C TRP A 96 7.44 -12.13 -3.15
N GLN A 97 7.79 -13.38 -3.42
CA GLN A 97 7.58 -14.51 -2.51
C GLN A 97 8.91 -14.94 -1.93
N LEU A 98 8.99 -15.02 -0.61
CA LEU A 98 10.07 -15.68 0.10
C LEU A 98 9.88 -17.20 -0.03
N GLY A 99 10.98 -17.93 -0.15
CA GLY A 99 11.03 -19.37 -0.13
C GLY A 99 11.08 -19.88 1.30
N ASN A 100 10.79 -21.17 1.48
CA ASN A 100 10.83 -21.78 2.80
C ASN A 100 12.25 -21.77 3.37
N SER A 101 12.35 -21.28 4.61
CA SER A 101 13.46 -21.43 5.58
C SER A 101 14.71 -20.55 5.43
N ASP A 102 15.10 -20.11 4.23
CA ASP A 102 16.37 -19.33 4.04
C ASP A 102 16.18 -17.90 3.49
N GLY A 103 14.95 -17.43 3.30
CA GLY A 103 14.69 -16.08 2.79
C GLY A 103 14.95 -15.91 1.29
N ASP A 104 15.14 -17.01 0.56
CA ASP A 104 15.31 -17.02 -0.90
C ASP A 104 14.11 -16.36 -1.60
N ILE A 105 14.32 -15.64 -2.70
CA ILE A 105 13.22 -15.04 -3.47
C ILE A 105 12.81 -15.99 -4.60
N TYR A 106 11.58 -16.52 -4.56
CA TYR A 106 11.09 -17.49 -5.54
C TYR A 106 10.34 -16.87 -6.72
N THR A 107 9.61 -15.78 -6.49
CA THR A 107 8.85 -15.09 -7.53
C THR A 107 8.92 -13.60 -7.28
N TRP A 108 9.18 -12.84 -8.34
CA TRP A 108 9.35 -11.39 -8.26
C TRP A 108 8.45 -10.70 -9.29
N GLY A 109 7.71 -9.68 -8.83
CA GLY A 109 6.81 -8.87 -9.63
C GLY A 109 6.98 -7.39 -9.30
N ARG A 110 6.81 -6.54 -10.32
CA ARG A 110 6.77 -5.07 -10.21
C ARG A 110 5.58 -4.54 -10.98
N GLY A 111 4.91 -3.50 -10.48
CA GLY A 111 3.77 -2.92 -11.19
C GLY A 111 2.80 -2.18 -10.27
N GLN A 112 1.55 -2.04 -10.73
CA GLN A 112 0.44 -1.61 -9.89
C GLN A 112 -0.39 -2.83 -9.50
N PHE A 113 -0.25 -3.28 -8.25
CA PHE A 113 -0.99 -4.43 -7.72
C PHE A 113 -2.24 -3.96 -6.97
N ARG A 114 -3.39 -4.57 -7.27
CA ARG A 114 -4.56 -4.46 -6.41
C ARG A 114 -4.90 -5.83 -5.86
N TRP A 115 -4.83 -5.94 -4.55
CA TRP A 115 -5.14 -7.17 -3.84
C TRP A 115 -6.26 -6.93 -2.82
N VAL A 116 -7.14 -7.93 -2.68
CA VAL A 116 -8.28 -7.90 -1.75
C VAL A 116 -8.41 -9.25 -1.07
N SER A 117 -8.37 -9.26 0.26
CA SER A 117 -8.72 -10.41 1.11
C SER A 117 -9.91 -10.11 2.00
N GLY A 118 -10.60 -11.19 2.40
CA GLY A 118 -11.58 -11.18 3.46
C GLY A 118 -11.80 -12.59 4.00
N SER A 119 -11.93 -12.70 5.32
CA SER A 119 -12.11 -13.93 6.11
C SER A 119 -13.56 -14.23 6.50
N ARG A 120 -14.33 -15.04 5.78
CA ARG A 120 -15.77 -15.19 6.12
C ARG A 120 -15.97 -15.91 7.46
N VAL A 121 -16.49 -15.22 8.49
CA VAL A 121 -16.94 -15.86 9.73
C VAL A 121 -18.40 -16.29 9.54
N ILE A 122 -18.65 -17.60 9.67
CA ILE A 122 -20.00 -18.17 9.60
C ILE A 122 -20.44 -18.44 11.03
N GLU A 123 -21.35 -17.62 11.56
CA GLU A 123 -21.97 -17.85 12.86
C GLU A 123 -23.33 -18.51 12.71
N ARG A 124 -23.71 -19.30 13.72
CA ARG A 124 -25.05 -19.85 13.81
C ARG A 124 -25.89 -18.95 14.70
N GLY A 125 -26.91 -18.31 14.11
CA GLY A 125 -27.83 -17.49 14.86
C GLY A 125 -28.65 -18.31 15.86
N PRO A 126 -29.30 -17.65 16.85
CA PRO A 126 -30.16 -18.31 17.82
C PRO A 126 -31.38 -19.00 17.19
N ASP A 127 -31.70 -18.67 15.94
CA ASP A 127 -32.69 -19.32 15.08
C ASP A 127 -32.18 -20.59 14.36
N GLY A 128 -30.94 -21.02 14.65
CA GLY A 128 -30.28 -22.16 14.02
C GLY A 128 -29.79 -21.90 12.59
N LYS A 129 -30.08 -20.71 12.02
CA LYS A 129 -29.69 -20.33 10.66
C LYS A 129 -28.24 -19.85 10.63
N ARG A 130 -27.50 -20.27 9.59
CA ARG A 130 -26.15 -19.75 9.35
C ARG A 130 -26.25 -18.31 8.89
N ARG A 131 -25.59 -17.40 9.61
CA ARG A 131 -25.41 -16.00 9.21
C ARG A 131 -23.93 -15.83 8.86
N ILE A 132 -23.66 -15.31 7.67
CA ILE A 132 -22.31 -14.90 7.29
C ILE A 132 -22.12 -13.53 7.93
N GLN A 133 -21.30 -13.47 8.99
CA GLN A 133 -20.86 -12.19 9.51
C GLN A 133 -19.83 -11.64 8.51
N LYS A 134 -20.06 -10.40 8.06
CA LYS A 134 -19.21 -9.76 7.05
C LYS A 134 -17.86 -9.45 7.68
N THR A 135 -16.81 -9.81 6.97
CA THR A 135 -15.45 -9.75 7.48
C THR A 135 -14.76 -8.41 7.31
N ASP A 136 -13.83 -8.10 8.21
CA ASP A 136 -12.51 -7.52 7.94
C ASP A 136 -12.03 -7.86 6.52
N ARG A 137 -12.13 -6.85 5.67
CA ARG A 137 -11.69 -6.87 4.28
C ARG A 137 -10.45 -6.00 4.22
N TYR A 138 -9.34 -6.58 3.78
CA TYR A 138 -8.10 -5.85 3.56
C TYR A 138 -7.88 -5.72 2.06
N ASP A 139 -7.89 -4.47 1.60
CA ASP A 139 -7.64 -4.07 0.22
C ASP A 139 -6.32 -3.32 0.20
N THR A 140 -5.45 -3.57 -0.78
CA THR A 140 -4.24 -2.73 -0.93
C THR A 140 -4.56 -1.24 -1.12
N ALA A 141 -5.80 -0.93 -1.51
CA ALA A 141 -6.32 0.44 -1.52
C ALA A 141 -6.36 1.08 -0.12
N ASP A 142 -6.43 0.31 0.96
CA ASP A 142 -6.51 0.80 2.33
C ASP A 142 -5.20 1.45 2.79
N LEU A 143 -4.04 1.10 2.21
CA LEU A 143 -2.78 1.85 2.35
C LEU A 143 -2.62 2.91 1.26
N LYS A 144 -2.87 2.52 0.01
CA LYS A 144 -2.56 3.40 -1.13
C LYS A 144 -3.41 4.65 -1.20
N ASN A 145 -4.65 4.59 -0.73
CA ASN A 145 -5.50 5.77 -0.66
C ASN A 145 -4.95 6.76 0.37
N PRO A 146 -4.68 6.41 1.65
CA PRO A 146 -4.01 7.31 2.58
C PRO A 146 -2.71 7.90 2.05
N LEU A 147 -1.80 7.08 1.49
CA LEU A 147 -0.54 7.59 0.91
C LEU A 147 -0.79 8.65 -0.17
N ARG A 148 -1.69 8.36 -1.12
CA ARG A 148 -2.03 9.29 -2.19
C ARG A 148 -2.69 10.54 -1.64
N ASP A 149 -3.70 10.38 -0.80
CA ASP A 149 -4.54 11.47 -0.35
C ASP A 149 -3.72 12.44 0.53
N THR A 150 -2.83 11.94 1.39
CA THR A 150 -1.84 12.76 2.12
C THR A 150 -0.93 13.55 1.17
N VAL A 151 -0.40 12.94 0.10
CA VAL A 151 0.42 13.65 -0.89
C VAL A 151 -0.37 14.77 -1.58
N LEU A 152 -1.63 14.51 -1.93
CA LEU A 152 -2.50 15.50 -2.57
C LEU A 152 -2.84 16.66 -1.62
N ASP A 153 -3.09 16.37 -0.35
CA ASP A 153 -3.41 17.37 0.67
C ASP A 153 -2.20 18.27 0.98
N MET A 154 -0.98 17.77 0.76
CA MET A 154 0.26 18.55 0.86
C MET A 154 0.58 19.35 -0.42
N GLY A 155 -0.30 19.33 -1.41
CA GLY A 155 -0.14 20.08 -2.66
C GLY A 155 0.78 19.41 -3.68
N TRP A 156 1.05 18.11 -3.52
CA TRP A 156 1.91 17.34 -4.41
C TRP A 156 1.08 16.41 -5.31
N SER A 157 1.57 16.13 -6.51
CA SER A 157 0.91 15.18 -7.43
C SER A 157 1.33 13.75 -7.15
N TRP A 158 0.41 12.79 -7.26
CA TRP A 158 0.71 11.36 -7.13
C TRP A 158 0.76 10.68 -8.49
N ARG A 159 1.83 9.92 -8.77
CA ARG A 159 1.99 9.20 -10.04
C ARG A 159 2.38 7.74 -9.83
N ALA A 160 1.46 6.86 -10.19
CA ALA A 160 1.73 5.43 -10.31
C ALA A 160 2.66 5.11 -11.49
N ARG A 161 3.63 4.22 -11.27
CA ARG A 161 4.58 3.69 -12.26
C ARG A 161 4.46 2.17 -12.35
N PHE A 162 4.94 1.60 -13.46
CA PHE A 162 4.95 0.15 -13.72
C PHE A 162 6.33 -0.49 -13.80
N SER A 163 7.34 0.28 -14.20
CA SER A 163 8.65 -0.28 -14.55
C SER A 163 9.81 0.36 -13.78
N LYS A 164 9.78 1.67 -13.57
CA LYS A 164 10.83 2.44 -12.88
C LYS A 164 10.27 3.64 -12.13
N LEU A 165 10.87 3.90 -10.97
CA LEU A 165 10.74 5.11 -10.16
C LEU A 165 11.61 6.24 -10.72
#